data_AF-E4U265-F1
#
_entry.id   AF-E4U265-F1
#
_cell.length_a   1.000
_cell.length_b   1.000
_cell.length_c   1.000
_cell.angle_alpha   90.00
_cell.angle_beta   90.00
_cell.angle_gamma   90.00
#
_symmetry.space_group_name_H-M   'P 1'
#
loop_
_entity.id
_entity.type
_entity.pdbx_description
1 polymer ?
#
loop_
_entity_poly.entity_id
_entity_poly.type
_entity_poly.pdbx_seq_one_letter_code
_entity_poly.pdbx_strand_id
1 'polypeptide(L)'
;MKVSEVDDSLLAIILQNIPFSVTTTTPEGLITRFSREAENLTGYKASEMIGKQTPVIFHYTPEVEERTIQFSNALGIAIEPGFDTFTIRSQLNLPNEFEWTYVRKDGTHIPVSLSVSALRDNDGIITGYVEIAKDLSKIKENQQKLMRSKQLLDEAQHLSAIGSWSLDLVENRLEWSDEIFRIFEIDQSRFEPSYEGFLNAIHPDDIEMVQKAFSDSVANKTQYTITHRLLMSDGRVKYVTERGKTTYNEDGTPLLSQGTVQDVTESRRIEKELNDYVALIDESVITSSTDLNGDIIYASNAFCRISKYDKSELIGKNHRIIRHPDMPAETYKELWNTLTHNQTWQGEIKNKAKDGSTYWVYAVISPDFDDNGNKRGYTAIRQDITDKKHAEELAITDRLTGLYNRLKLDEVLNYEIAQTSRYDTPLSIIIIDVDHFKNVNDTYGHQTGDMVLKEVAQILRSCSRKSDTSGRWGGEEFLIILPNTNLTGALEAAEKIRTAIENYPFSVVGQKTASLGVSEFLANENEDSFIERADQALYRAKSGGRNQVVG
;
A
#
# COMPACT_ATOMS: atom_id res chain seq x y z
N MET A 1 -19.36 -88.77 28.37
CA MET A 1 -19.30 -87.44 29.03
C MET A 1 -20.31 -86.55 28.31
N LYS A 2 -21.03 -85.70 29.04
CA LYS A 2 -22.31 -85.10 28.65
C LYS A 2 -22.24 -84.31 27.33
N VAL A 3 -23.27 -84.47 26.48
CA VAL A 3 -23.53 -83.60 25.32
C VAL A 3 -23.74 -82.12 25.75
N SER A 4 -24.02 -81.87 27.03
CA SER A 4 -24.16 -80.51 27.60
C SER A 4 -22.84 -79.78 27.90
N GLU A 5 -21.68 -80.47 28.00
CA GLU A 5 -20.40 -79.82 28.34
C GLU A 5 -19.62 -79.32 27.11
N VAL A 6 -19.93 -79.86 25.92
CA VAL A 6 -19.25 -79.49 24.66
C VAL A 6 -19.84 -78.21 24.06
N ASP A 7 -21.12 -77.91 24.32
CA ASP A 7 -21.82 -76.71 23.82
C ASP A 7 -21.40 -75.45 24.59
N ASP A 8 -21.26 -75.56 25.92
CA ASP A 8 -20.84 -74.46 26.80
C ASP A 8 -19.39 -74.02 26.57
N SER A 9 -18.51 -74.96 26.19
CA SER A 9 -17.09 -74.68 25.91
C SER A 9 -16.90 -74.02 24.55
N LEU A 10 -17.68 -74.39 23.53
CA LEU A 10 -17.63 -73.76 22.21
C LEU A 10 -18.21 -72.33 22.25
N LEU A 11 -19.32 -72.14 22.95
CA LEU A 11 -19.93 -70.82 23.18
C LEU A 11 -18.96 -69.91 23.97
N ALA A 12 -18.26 -70.44 24.97
CA ALA A 12 -17.24 -69.70 25.71
C ALA A 12 -16.05 -69.26 24.83
N ILE A 13 -15.60 -70.10 23.89
CA ILE A 13 -14.50 -69.77 22.95
C ILE A 13 -14.94 -68.70 21.94
N ILE A 14 -16.17 -68.78 21.44
CA ILE A 14 -16.76 -67.78 20.54
C ILE A 14 -16.85 -66.43 21.25
N LEU A 15 -17.39 -66.41 22.48
CA LEU A 15 -17.52 -65.20 23.29
C LEU A 15 -16.17 -64.59 23.73
N GLN A 16 -15.09 -65.37 23.79
CA GLN A 16 -13.74 -64.89 24.13
C GLN A 16 -12.95 -64.32 22.95
N ASN A 17 -13.35 -64.57 21.70
CA ASN A 17 -12.63 -64.12 20.49
C ASN A 17 -13.40 -63.08 19.67
N ILE A 18 -14.59 -62.68 20.12
CA ILE A 18 -15.38 -61.65 19.47
C ILE A 18 -14.93 -60.27 19.99
N PRO A 19 -14.66 -59.27 19.12
CA PRO A 19 -14.25 -57.93 19.53
C PRO A 19 -15.44 -57.08 20.04
N PHE A 20 -16.39 -57.71 20.74
CA PHE A 20 -17.57 -57.09 21.32
C PHE A 20 -17.65 -57.44 22.80
N SER A 21 -18.11 -56.47 23.59
CA SER A 21 -18.48 -56.70 24.98
C SER A 21 -19.71 -57.58 25.01
N VAL A 22 -19.67 -58.70 25.73
CA VAL A 22 -20.84 -59.56 25.92
C VAL A 22 -21.15 -59.70 27.40
N THR A 23 -22.39 -59.34 27.76
CA THR A 23 -22.95 -59.47 29.10
C THR A 23 -24.18 -60.36 29.01
N THR A 24 -24.34 -61.28 29.97
CA THR A 24 -25.59 -62.05 30.09
C THR A 24 -26.19 -61.83 31.47
N THR A 25 -27.51 -61.88 31.57
CA THR A 25 -28.25 -61.62 32.81
C THR A 25 -29.32 -62.67 33.06
N THR A 26 -29.78 -62.79 34.32
CA THR A 26 -31.04 -63.45 34.66
C THR A 26 -32.25 -62.63 34.18
N PRO A 27 -33.48 -63.15 34.23
CA PRO A 27 -34.67 -62.38 33.86
C PRO A 27 -34.84 -61.09 34.68
N GLU A 28 -34.36 -61.08 35.93
CA GLU A 28 -34.39 -59.94 36.85
C GLU A 28 -33.20 -58.97 36.66
N GLY A 29 -32.32 -59.25 35.70
CA GLY A 29 -31.21 -58.37 35.33
C GLY A 29 -29.91 -58.57 36.09
N LEU A 30 -29.79 -59.62 36.91
CA LEU A 30 -28.53 -59.92 37.61
C LEU A 30 -27.51 -60.50 36.63
N ILE A 31 -26.31 -59.91 36.54
CA ILE A 31 -25.29 -60.34 35.57
C ILE A 31 -24.81 -61.77 35.88
N THR A 32 -24.92 -62.67 34.91
CA THR A 32 -24.49 -64.08 34.99
C THR A 32 -23.16 -64.33 34.29
N ARG A 33 -22.87 -63.58 33.22
CA ARG A 33 -21.55 -63.59 32.55
C ARG A 33 -21.16 -62.18 32.14
N PHE A 34 -19.87 -61.90 32.19
CA PHE A 34 -19.29 -60.62 31.82
C PHE A 34 -17.98 -60.89 31.08
N SER A 35 -17.94 -60.61 29.77
CA SER A 35 -16.76 -60.93 28.95
C SER A 35 -15.56 -60.05 29.29
N ARG A 36 -14.37 -60.46 28.84
CA ARG A 36 -13.14 -59.68 29.03
C ARG A 36 -13.23 -58.32 28.33
N GLU A 37 -13.87 -58.28 27.18
CA GLU A 37 -14.15 -57.08 26.41
C GLU A 37 -15.13 -56.17 27.15
N ALA A 38 -16.10 -56.74 27.89
CA ALA A 38 -16.98 -55.98 28.78
C ALA A 38 -16.22 -55.36 29.97
N GLU A 39 -15.26 -56.09 30.55
CA GLU A 39 -14.37 -55.54 31.58
C GLU A 39 -13.51 -54.39 31.03
N ASN A 40 -12.97 -54.55 29.82
CA ASN A 40 -12.16 -53.50 29.17
C ASN A 40 -13.00 -52.27 28.79
N LEU A 41 -14.22 -52.50 28.29
CA LEU A 41 -15.13 -51.45 27.85
C LEU A 41 -15.61 -50.63 29.05
N THR A 42 -16.09 -51.28 30.11
CA THR A 42 -16.71 -50.62 31.27
C THR A 42 -15.74 -50.27 32.39
N GLY A 43 -14.56 -50.91 32.46
CA GLY A 43 -13.61 -50.76 33.56
C GLY A 43 -13.97 -51.50 34.85
N TYR A 44 -15.13 -52.17 34.92
CA TYR A 44 -15.49 -53.05 36.03
C TYR A 44 -14.89 -54.43 35.86
N LYS A 45 -14.50 -55.08 36.96
CA LYS A 45 -14.07 -56.49 36.91
C LYS A 45 -15.26 -57.43 36.97
N ALA A 46 -15.17 -58.56 36.28
CA ALA A 46 -16.22 -59.58 36.28
C ALA A 46 -16.59 -60.04 37.70
N SER A 47 -15.62 -60.10 38.62
CA SER A 47 -15.84 -60.43 40.04
C SER A 47 -16.64 -59.38 40.83
N GLU A 48 -16.73 -58.15 40.31
CA GLU A 48 -17.53 -57.04 40.88
C GLU A 48 -18.96 -57.04 40.33
N MET A 49 -19.15 -57.62 39.14
CA MET A 49 -20.38 -57.55 38.35
C MET A 49 -21.23 -58.82 38.47
N ILE A 50 -20.62 -59.98 38.27
CA ILE A 50 -21.31 -61.28 38.21
C ILE A 50 -21.97 -61.58 39.57
N GLY A 51 -23.27 -61.84 39.54
CA GLY A 51 -24.09 -62.16 40.70
C GLY A 51 -24.32 -61.01 41.67
N LYS A 52 -23.90 -59.78 41.33
CA LYS A 52 -23.91 -58.63 42.26
C LYS A 52 -24.57 -57.38 41.69
N GLN A 53 -24.47 -57.16 40.38
CA GLN A 53 -24.91 -55.92 39.74
C GLN A 53 -25.82 -56.21 38.55
N THR A 54 -26.57 -55.18 38.15
CA THR A 54 -27.32 -55.16 36.89
C THR A 54 -26.59 -54.28 35.87
N PRO A 55 -26.80 -54.50 34.55
CA PRO A 55 -26.18 -53.68 33.50
C PRO A 55 -26.47 -52.18 33.59
N VAL A 56 -27.53 -51.80 34.30
CA VAL A 56 -27.92 -50.40 34.55
C VAL A 56 -26.76 -49.58 35.14
N ILE A 57 -25.89 -50.19 35.96
CA ILE A 57 -24.79 -49.50 36.66
C ILE A 57 -23.79 -48.80 35.73
N PHE A 58 -23.58 -49.32 34.52
CA PHE A 58 -22.65 -48.76 33.55
C PHE A 58 -23.36 -48.02 32.42
N HIS A 59 -24.63 -47.65 32.58
CA HIS A 59 -25.36 -46.80 31.63
C HIS A 59 -25.55 -45.39 32.19
N TYR A 60 -25.56 -44.39 31.30
CA TYR A 60 -25.81 -43.01 31.69
C TYR A 60 -27.28 -42.81 32.08
N THR A 61 -27.54 -42.63 33.39
CA THR A 61 -28.90 -42.63 33.96
C THR A 61 -29.90 -41.68 33.28
N PRO A 62 -29.55 -40.41 32.97
CA PRO A 62 -30.48 -39.53 32.28
C PRO A 62 -30.93 -40.03 30.90
N GLU A 63 -30.02 -40.69 30.16
CA GLU A 63 -30.36 -41.29 28.87
C GLU A 63 -31.29 -42.50 29.04
N VAL A 64 -31.10 -43.30 30.09
CA VAL A 64 -32.00 -44.42 30.43
C VAL A 64 -33.42 -43.92 30.74
N GLU A 65 -33.54 -42.89 31.56
CA GLU A 65 -34.83 -42.27 31.89
C GLU A 65 -35.54 -41.73 30.63
N GLU A 66 -34.81 -41.01 29.78
CA GLU A 66 -35.35 -40.47 28.52
C GLU A 66 -35.82 -41.58 27.58
N ARG A 67 -34.99 -42.60 27.36
CA ARG A 67 -35.31 -43.76 26.51
C ARG A 67 -36.49 -44.56 27.06
N THR A 68 -36.63 -44.65 28.38
CA THR A 68 -37.78 -45.29 29.03
C THR A 68 -39.08 -44.63 28.62
N ILE A 69 -39.13 -43.29 28.66
CA ILE A 69 -40.31 -42.52 28.25
C ILE A 69 -40.58 -42.73 26.75
N GLN A 70 -39.54 -42.67 25.92
CA GLN A 70 -39.65 -42.89 24.47
C GLN A 70 -40.23 -44.28 24.15
N PHE A 71 -39.69 -45.34 24.75
CA PHE A 71 -40.16 -46.70 24.54
C PHE A 71 -41.55 -46.92 25.13
N SER A 72 -41.87 -46.32 26.29
CA SER A 72 -43.19 -46.44 26.91
C SER A 72 -44.28 -45.86 26.00
N ASN A 73 -44.03 -44.68 25.45
CA ASN A 73 -44.93 -44.03 24.51
C ASN A 73 -45.06 -44.80 23.19
N ALA A 74 -43.94 -45.29 22.65
CA ALA A 74 -43.92 -46.01 21.38
C ALA A 74 -44.63 -47.38 21.46
N LEU A 75 -44.55 -48.06 22.61
CA LEU A 75 -45.16 -49.37 22.82
C LEU A 75 -46.55 -49.30 23.47
N GLY A 76 -46.93 -48.15 24.03
CA GLY A 76 -48.18 -47.98 24.79
C GLY A 76 -48.19 -48.75 26.11
N ILE A 77 -47.02 -49.04 26.67
CA ILE A 77 -46.83 -49.83 27.90
C ILE A 77 -46.06 -48.96 28.90
N ALA A 78 -46.47 -48.95 30.17
CA ALA A 78 -45.70 -48.28 31.21
C ALA A 78 -44.44 -49.09 31.53
N ILE A 79 -43.26 -48.49 31.35
CA ILE A 79 -41.96 -49.11 31.66
C ILE A 79 -41.33 -48.36 32.83
N GLU A 80 -40.82 -49.08 33.82
CA GLU A 80 -40.03 -48.47 34.90
C GLU A 80 -38.60 -48.17 34.41
N PRO A 81 -38.03 -46.98 34.72
CA PRO A 81 -36.65 -46.69 34.37
C PRO A 81 -35.68 -47.66 35.03
N GLY A 82 -34.85 -48.33 34.24
CA GLY A 82 -33.89 -49.31 34.75
C GLY A 82 -33.67 -50.47 33.79
N PHE A 83 -33.59 -51.68 34.31
CA PHE A 83 -33.25 -52.85 33.50
C PHE A 83 -34.31 -53.18 32.43
N ASP A 84 -35.59 -52.93 32.74
CA ASP A 84 -36.71 -53.14 31.81
C ASP A 84 -36.60 -52.29 30.55
N THR A 85 -35.97 -51.11 30.66
CA THR A 85 -35.72 -50.22 29.53
C THR A 85 -34.91 -50.91 28.42
N PHE A 86 -33.95 -51.75 28.80
CA PHE A 86 -33.08 -52.46 27.86
C PHE A 86 -33.70 -53.73 27.30
N THR A 87 -34.70 -54.31 27.98
CA THR A 87 -35.16 -55.67 27.68
C THR A 87 -36.57 -55.75 27.12
N ILE A 88 -37.44 -54.78 27.41
CA ILE A 88 -38.87 -54.80 27.03
C ILE A 88 -39.10 -55.07 25.53
N ARG A 89 -38.27 -54.50 24.66
CA ARG A 89 -38.37 -54.73 23.21
C ARG A 89 -38.04 -56.17 22.84
N SER A 90 -37.01 -56.74 23.46
CA SER A 90 -36.62 -58.14 23.27
C SER A 90 -37.64 -59.12 23.87
N GLN A 91 -38.32 -58.75 24.96
CA GLN A 91 -39.45 -59.52 25.51
C GLN A 91 -40.59 -59.65 24.48
N LEU A 92 -40.86 -58.57 23.75
CA LEU A 92 -41.85 -58.49 22.67
C LEU A 92 -41.35 -59.01 21.31
N ASN A 93 -40.13 -59.59 21.25
CA ASN A 93 -39.48 -60.05 20.02
C ASN A 93 -39.31 -58.95 18.94
N LEU A 94 -39.11 -57.69 19.38
CA LEU A 94 -38.80 -56.57 18.50
C LEU A 94 -37.29 -56.39 18.35
N PRO A 95 -36.79 -55.85 17.22
CA PRO A 95 -35.40 -55.45 17.07
C PRO A 95 -34.99 -54.47 18.20
N ASN A 96 -33.86 -54.75 18.84
CA ASN A 96 -33.39 -54.01 20.00
C ASN A 96 -31.89 -53.75 19.92
N GLU A 97 -31.52 -52.93 18.93
CA GLU A 97 -30.17 -52.41 18.75
C GLU A 97 -30.22 -50.88 18.71
N PHE A 98 -29.50 -50.24 19.64
CA PHE A 98 -29.49 -48.79 19.77
C PHE A 98 -28.11 -48.28 20.20
N GLU A 99 -27.83 -47.01 19.90
CA GLU A 99 -26.71 -46.33 20.53
C GLU A 99 -27.05 -45.93 21.97
N TRP A 100 -26.10 -46.19 22.86
CA TRP A 100 -26.14 -45.87 24.29
C TRP A 100 -24.83 -45.26 24.76
N THR A 101 -24.87 -44.55 25.88
CA THR A 101 -23.69 -44.05 26.58
C THR A 101 -23.37 -44.94 27.76
N TYR A 102 -22.25 -45.66 27.68
CA TYR A 102 -21.70 -46.37 28.82
C TYR A 102 -20.91 -45.41 29.72
N VAL A 103 -21.07 -45.55 31.03
CA VAL A 103 -20.29 -44.86 32.06
C VAL A 103 -19.31 -45.87 32.64
N ARG A 104 -18.02 -45.65 32.39
CA ARG A 104 -16.96 -46.48 32.97
C ARG A 104 -16.90 -46.31 34.48
N LYS A 105 -16.27 -47.27 35.17
CA LYS A 105 -15.99 -47.21 36.61
C LYS A 105 -15.23 -45.95 37.05
N ASP A 106 -14.41 -45.39 36.18
CA ASP A 106 -13.67 -44.13 36.43
C ASP A 106 -14.49 -42.86 36.14
N GLY A 107 -15.75 -43.01 35.72
CA GLY A 107 -16.66 -41.93 35.36
C GLY A 107 -16.56 -41.47 33.90
N THR A 108 -15.65 -42.01 33.09
CA THR A 108 -15.55 -41.63 31.66
C THR A 108 -16.71 -42.21 30.85
N HIS A 109 -17.18 -41.45 29.86
CA HIS A 109 -18.30 -41.87 29.00
C HIS A 109 -17.80 -42.46 27.69
N ILE A 110 -18.48 -43.50 27.20
CA ILE A 110 -18.20 -44.16 25.93
C ILE A 110 -19.49 -44.34 25.14
N PRO A 111 -19.54 -43.94 23.87
CA PRO A 111 -20.65 -44.31 22.99
C PRO A 111 -20.53 -45.77 22.57
N VAL A 112 -21.59 -46.54 22.71
CA VAL A 112 -21.65 -47.94 22.27
C VAL A 112 -22.88 -48.22 21.41
N SER A 113 -22.78 -49.13 20.45
CA SER A 113 -23.97 -49.78 19.87
C SER A 113 -24.26 -51.01 20.73
N LEU A 114 -25.42 -51.04 21.39
CA LEU A 114 -25.86 -52.15 22.22
C LEU A 114 -27.03 -52.86 21.56
N SER A 115 -26.86 -54.17 21.34
CA SER A 115 -27.92 -55.09 20.92
C SER A 115 -28.30 -56.00 22.09
N VAL A 116 -29.59 -56.08 22.39
CA VAL A 116 -30.13 -56.92 23.49
C VAL A 116 -31.05 -58.00 22.94
N SER A 117 -30.83 -59.25 23.31
CA SER A 117 -31.63 -60.41 22.88
C SER A 117 -32.09 -61.23 24.08
N ALA A 118 -33.35 -61.70 24.07
CA ALA A 118 -33.88 -62.56 25.13
C ALA A 118 -33.40 -64.00 24.93
N LEU A 119 -32.87 -64.62 25.98
CA LEU A 119 -32.60 -66.05 26.06
C LEU A 119 -33.89 -66.76 26.48
N ARG A 120 -34.25 -67.83 25.78
CA ARG A 120 -35.46 -68.61 26.06
C ARG A 120 -35.11 -70.08 26.20
N ASP A 121 -35.80 -70.80 27.10
CA ASP A 121 -35.74 -72.26 27.16
C ASP A 121 -36.57 -72.92 26.04
N ASN A 122 -36.59 -74.26 26.03
CA ASN A 122 -37.33 -75.04 25.05
C ASN A 122 -38.85 -74.84 25.12
N ASP A 123 -39.37 -74.32 26.23
CA ASP A 123 -40.79 -74.00 26.43
C ASP A 123 -41.11 -72.53 26.10
N GLY A 124 -40.11 -71.76 25.63
CA GLY A 124 -40.24 -70.36 25.22
C GLY A 124 -40.19 -69.35 26.36
N ILE A 125 -39.95 -69.80 27.58
CA ILE A 125 -39.87 -68.96 28.78
C ILE A 125 -38.53 -68.22 28.77
N ILE A 126 -38.56 -66.92 29.07
CA ILE A 126 -37.33 -66.10 29.13
C ILE A 126 -36.50 -66.55 30.33
N THR A 127 -35.29 -67.03 30.07
CA THR A 127 -34.32 -67.47 31.09
C THR A 127 -33.24 -66.44 31.36
N GLY A 128 -33.19 -65.37 30.57
CA GLY A 128 -32.21 -64.29 30.71
C GLY A 128 -32.12 -63.41 29.47
N TYR A 129 -31.11 -62.55 29.43
CA TYR A 129 -30.80 -61.71 28.26
C TYR A 129 -29.32 -61.77 27.91
N VAL A 130 -29.01 -61.60 26.62
CA VAL A 130 -27.66 -61.37 26.11
C VAL A 130 -27.58 -59.95 25.57
N GLU A 131 -26.59 -59.22 26.06
CA GLU A 131 -26.25 -57.86 25.68
C GLU A 131 -24.91 -57.89 24.94
N ILE A 132 -24.89 -57.42 23.70
CA ILE A 132 -23.69 -57.29 22.88
C ILE A 132 -23.45 -55.81 22.62
N ALA A 133 -22.34 -55.29 23.12
CA ALA A 133 -21.96 -53.88 22.96
C ALA A 133 -20.68 -53.71 22.12
N LYS A 134 -20.72 -52.77 21.18
CA LYS A 134 -19.61 -52.36 20.33
C LYS A 134 -19.19 -50.92 20.65
N ASP A 135 -17.93 -50.69 20.93
CA ASP A 135 -17.36 -49.34 21.12
C ASP A 135 -17.43 -48.53 19.81
N LEU A 136 -18.07 -47.36 19.85
CA LEU A 136 -18.21 -46.43 18.72
C LEU A 136 -17.21 -45.25 18.79
N SER A 137 -16.36 -45.17 19.81
CA SER A 137 -15.46 -44.04 20.05
C SER A 137 -14.60 -43.71 18.82
N LYS A 138 -13.96 -44.73 18.22
CA LYS A 138 -13.09 -44.52 17.06
C LYS A 138 -13.85 -44.08 15.80
N ILE A 139 -15.06 -44.62 15.61
CA ILE A 139 -15.92 -44.27 14.47
C ILE A 139 -16.36 -42.81 14.61
N LYS A 140 -16.88 -42.42 15.79
CA LYS A 140 -17.30 -41.04 16.06
C LYS A 140 -16.13 -40.06 15.98
N GLU A 141 -14.96 -40.41 16.50
CA GLU A 141 -13.74 -39.60 16.39
C GLU A 141 -13.33 -39.36 14.93
N ASN A 142 -13.33 -40.41 14.10
CA ASN A 142 -12.98 -40.30 12.68
C ASN A 142 -14.01 -39.48 11.90
N GLN A 143 -15.30 -39.65 12.18
CA GLN A 143 -16.38 -38.85 11.59
C GLN A 143 -16.24 -37.36 11.94
N GLN A 144 -15.96 -37.05 13.21
CA GLN A 144 -15.72 -35.67 13.65
C GLN A 144 -14.47 -35.08 12.99
N LYS A 145 -13.37 -35.85 12.90
CA LYS A 145 -12.14 -35.42 12.21
C LYS A 145 -12.40 -35.13 10.73
N LEU A 146 -13.15 -35.99 10.06
CA LEU A 146 -13.53 -35.80 8.65
C LEU A 146 -14.39 -34.54 8.48
N MET A 147 -15.41 -34.36 9.33
CA MET A 147 -16.28 -33.19 9.29
C MET A 147 -15.49 -31.89 9.51
N ARG A 148 -14.60 -31.88 10.50
CA ARG A 148 -13.71 -30.75 10.76
C ARG A 148 -12.75 -30.49 9.60
N SER A 149 -12.18 -31.53 9.00
CA SER A 149 -11.28 -31.40 7.85
C SER A 149 -12.01 -30.82 6.63
N LYS A 150 -13.26 -31.25 6.38
CA LYS A 150 -14.08 -30.72 5.29
C LYS A 150 -14.39 -29.24 5.51
N GLN A 151 -14.84 -28.88 6.72
CA GLN A 151 -15.13 -27.49 7.06
C GLN A 151 -13.92 -26.57 6.92
N LEU A 152 -12.74 -27.00 7.39
CA LEU A 152 -11.50 -26.24 7.23
C LEU A 152 -11.08 -26.09 5.77
N LEU A 153 -11.31 -27.11 4.94
CA LEU A 153 -11.04 -27.04 3.50
C LEU A 153 -11.97 -26.04 2.81
N ASP A 154 -13.27 -26.10 3.11
CA ASP A 154 -14.27 -25.18 2.54
C ASP A 154 -13.99 -23.73 2.95
N GLU A 155 -13.58 -23.51 4.21
CA GLU A 155 -13.18 -22.18 4.70
C GLU A 155 -11.89 -21.68 4.03
N ALA A 156 -10.88 -22.55 3.87
CA ALA A 156 -9.65 -22.20 3.17
C ALA A 156 -9.89 -21.85 1.70
N GLN A 157 -10.75 -22.61 1.02
CA GLN A 157 -11.18 -22.33 -0.35
C GLN A 157 -11.86 -20.96 -0.44
N HIS A 158 -12.79 -20.69 0.48
CA HIS A 158 -13.51 -19.43 0.52
C HIS A 158 -12.60 -18.22 0.78
N LEU A 159 -11.73 -18.29 1.80
CA LEU A 159 -10.82 -17.20 2.15
C LEU A 159 -9.82 -16.85 1.05
N SER A 160 -9.43 -17.84 0.23
CA SER A 160 -8.50 -17.65 -0.88
C SER A 160 -9.20 -17.43 -2.23
N ALA A 161 -10.53 -17.35 -2.23
CA ALA A 161 -11.39 -17.26 -3.41
C ALA A 161 -11.01 -18.28 -4.48
N ILE A 162 -10.73 -19.52 -4.06
CA ILE A 162 -10.29 -20.62 -4.92
C ILE A 162 -11.28 -21.78 -4.82
N GLY A 163 -11.96 -22.05 -5.93
CA GLY A 163 -12.80 -23.23 -6.09
C GLY A 163 -12.06 -24.38 -6.74
N SER A 164 -12.52 -25.61 -6.52
CA SER A 164 -11.98 -26.82 -7.15
C SER A 164 -13.01 -27.46 -8.06
N TRP A 165 -12.57 -27.98 -9.19
CA TRP A 165 -13.43 -28.71 -10.13
C TRP A 165 -12.79 -30.02 -10.55
N SER A 166 -13.64 -30.97 -10.94
CA SER A 166 -13.25 -32.25 -11.53
C SER A 166 -14.19 -32.61 -12.66
N LEU A 167 -13.62 -32.91 -13.83
CA LEU A 167 -14.31 -33.32 -15.04
C LEU A 167 -13.93 -34.76 -15.34
N ASP A 168 -14.88 -35.67 -15.16
CA ASP A 168 -14.78 -37.04 -15.66
C ASP A 168 -14.95 -37.00 -17.18
N LEU A 169 -13.90 -37.36 -17.91
CA LEU A 169 -13.87 -37.30 -19.37
C LEU A 169 -14.49 -38.54 -20.05
N VAL A 170 -14.78 -39.59 -19.27
CA VAL A 170 -15.45 -40.80 -19.75
C VAL A 170 -16.97 -40.63 -19.64
N GLU A 171 -17.45 -40.15 -18.49
CA GLU A 171 -18.87 -39.93 -18.21
C GLU A 171 -19.34 -38.51 -18.58
N ASN A 172 -18.41 -37.62 -18.95
CA ASN A 172 -18.64 -36.20 -19.19
C ASN A 172 -19.35 -35.50 -18.02
N ARG A 173 -18.98 -35.86 -16.79
CA ARG A 173 -19.54 -35.30 -15.56
C ARG A 173 -18.60 -34.25 -14.97
N LEU A 174 -19.08 -33.02 -14.87
CA LEU A 174 -18.37 -31.93 -14.21
C LEU A 174 -18.88 -31.80 -12.77
N GLU A 175 -17.96 -31.71 -11.83
CA GLU A 175 -18.23 -31.45 -10.43
C GLU A 175 -17.48 -30.18 -10.01
N TRP A 176 -18.17 -29.35 -9.23
CA TRP A 176 -17.67 -28.08 -8.70
C TRP A 176 -17.77 -28.07 -7.19
N SER A 177 -16.77 -27.48 -6.52
CA SER A 177 -16.94 -27.11 -5.12
C SER A 177 -17.91 -25.94 -4.97
N ASP A 178 -18.48 -25.79 -3.78
CA ASP A 178 -19.41 -24.71 -3.44
C ASP A 178 -18.82 -23.32 -3.72
N GLU A 179 -17.49 -23.18 -3.63
CA GLU A 179 -16.80 -21.92 -3.91
C GLU A 179 -16.84 -21.52 -5.39
N ILE A 180 -16.86 -22.45 -6.34
CA ILE A 180 -17.00 -22.10 -7.76
C ILE A 180 -18.36 -21.44 -8.02
N PHE A 181 -19.44 -21.96 -7.43
CA PHE A 181 -20.76 -21.34 -7.53
C PHE A 181 -20.77 -19.90 -6.97
N ARG A 182 -20.02 -19.65 -5.88
CA ARG A 182 -19.87 -18.30 -5.32
C ARG A 182 -19.05 -17.38 -6.22
N ILE A 183 -17.92 -17.86 -6.75
CA ILE A 183 -17.06 -17.10 -7.68
C ILE A 183 -17.86 -16.68 -8.91
N PHE A 184 -18.59 -17.64 -9.50
CA PHE A 184 -19.40 -17.45 -10.72
C PHE A 184 -20.74 -16.77 -10.44
N GLU A 185 -21.10 -16.58 -9.17
CA GLU A 185 -22.39 -16.03 -8.71
C GLU A 185 -23.61 -16.78 -9.29
N ILE A 186 -23.49 -18.11 -9.38
CA ILE A 186 -24.51 -19.01 -9.91
C ILE A 186 -25.23 -19.72 -8.76
N ASP A 187 -26.56 -19.75 -8.81
CA ASP A 187 -27.38 -20.52 -7.88
C ASP A 187 -27.26 -22.02 -8.16
N GLN A 188 -26.62 -22.75 -7.25
CA GLN A 188 -26.42 -24.21 -7.33
C GLN A 188 -27.74 -24.99 -7.43
N SER A 189 -28.87 -24.44 -6.97
CA SER A 189 -30.17 -25.11 -7.09
C SER A 189 -30.78 -25.03 -8.49
N ARG A 190 -30.24 -24.17 -9.36
CA ARG A 190 -30.79 -23.86 -10.69
C ARG A 190 -29.82 -24.19 -11.82
N PHE A 191 -28.64 -24.69 -11.50
CA PHE A 191 -27.58 -24.93 -12.46
C PHE A 191 -26.88 -26.25 -12.19
N GLU A 192 -26.89 -27.11 -13.21
CA GLU A 192 -26.14 -28.36 -13.21
C GLU A 192 -24.78 -28.12 -13.87
N PRO A 193 -23.65 -28.31 -13.15
CA PRO A 193 -22.33 -28.12 -13.72
C PRO A 193 -22.12 -29.00 -14.95
N SER A 194 -21.78 -28.36 -16.05
CA SER A 194 -21.41 -29.02 -17.30
C SER A 194 -20.30 -28.22 -17.98
N TYR A 195 -19.53 -28.87 -18.83
CA TYR A 195 -18.49 -28.19 -19.60
C TYR A 195 -19.08 -27.07 -20.48
N GLU A 196 -20.25 -27.28 -21.08
CA GLU A 196 -20.97 -26.24 -21.82
C GLU A 196 -21.43 -25.08 -20.92
N GLY A 197 -21.95 -25.40 -19.74
CA GLY A 197 -22.36 -24.40 -18.75
C GLY A 197 -21.19 -23.54 -18.28
N PHE A 198 -20.00 -24.13 -18.09
CA PHE A 198 -18.76 -23.40 -17.84
C PHE A 198 -18.43 -22.43 -18.98
N LEU A 199 -18.42 -22.90 -20.22
CA LEU A 199 -18.10 -22.07 -21.38
C LEU A 199 -19.06 -20.88 -21.54
N ASN A 200 -20.33 -21.05 -21.19
CA ASN A 200 -21.33 -19.97 -21.22
C ASN A 200 -21.07 -18.86 -20.18
N ALA A 201 -20.34 -19.15 -19.11
CA ALA A 201 -19.96 -18.16 -18.10
C ALA A 201 -18.71 -17.35 -18.52
N ILE A 202 -17.94 -17.84 -19.49
CA ILE A 202 -16.73 -17.17 -20.01
C ILE A 202 -17.16 -16.01 -20.91
N HIS A 203 -16.39 -14.91 -20.86
CA HIS A 203 -16.56 -13.80 -21.79
C HIS A 203 -16.41 -14.27 -23.25
N PRO A 204 -17.29 -13.87 -24.19
CA PRO A 204 -17.30 -14.39 -25.57
C PRO A 204 -15.95 -14.39 -26.28
N ASP A 205 -15.19 -13.31 -26.15
CA ASP A 205 -13.85 -13.17 -26.74
C ASP A 205 -12.80 -14.16 -26.20
N ASP A 206 -13.01 -14.72 -25.00
CA ASP A 206 -12.04 -15.58 -24.31
C ASP A 206 -12.35 -17.08 -24.50
N ILE A 207 -13.54 -17.43 -25.01
CA ILE A 207 -14.02 -18.82 -25.14
C ILE A 207 -13.04 -19.67 -25.96
N GLU A 208 -12.68 -19.21 -27.18
CA GLU A 208 -11.79 -19.95 -28.08
C GLU A 208 -10.41 -20.18 -27.45
N MET A 209 -9.89 -19.16 -26.76
CA MET A 209 -8.61 -19.23 -26.05
C MET A 209 -8.65 -20.29 -24.94
N VAL A 210 -9.71 -20.32 -24.14
CA VAL A 210 -9.86 -21.28 -23.03
C VAL A 210 -10.03 -22.72 -23.54
N GLN A 211 -10.88 -22.91 -24.53
CA GLN A 211 -11.09 -24.23 -25.15
C GLN A 211 -9.79 -24.79 -25.74
N LYS A 212 -9.03 -23.95 -26.45
CA LYS A 212 -7.74 -24.33 -27.03
C LYS A 212 -6.73 -24.68 -25.94
N ALA A 213 -6.61 -23.87 -24.89
CA ALA A 213 -5.69 -24.13 -23.79
C ALA A 213 -5.99 -25.46 -23.07
N PHE A 214 -7.27 -25.77 -22.84
CA PHE A 214 -7.68 -27.04 -22.26
C PHE A 214 -7.39 -28.23 -23.19
N SER A 215 -7.79 -28.11 -24.47
CA SER A 215 -7.58 -29.16 -25.47
C SER A 215 -6.10 -29.48 -25.70
N ASP A 216 -5.27 -28.43 -25.82
CA ASP A 216 -3.82 -28.57 -25.96
C ASP A 216 -3.19 -29.25 -24.74
N SER A 217 -3.68 -28.95 -23.53
CA SER A 217 -3.21 -29.57 -22.29
C SER A 217 -3.54 -31.06 -22.20
N VAL A 218 -4.75 -31.45 -22.62
CA VAL A 218 -5.15 -32.86 -22.70
C VAL A 218 -4.37 -33.60 -23.79
N ALA A 219 -4.20 -33.00 -24.97
CA ALA A 219 -3.48 -33.63 -26.08
C ALA A 219 -1.98 -33.82 -25.78
N ASN A 220 -1.35 -32.81 -25.18
CA ASN A 220 0.09 -32.80 -24.93
C ASN A 220 0.48 -33.34 -23.54
N LYS A 221 -0.50 -33.73 -22.72
CA LYS A 221 -0.30 -34.24 -21.34
C LYS A 221 0.45 -33.26 -20.43
N THR A 222 0.22 -31.97 -20.62
CA THR A 222 0.81 -30.90 -19.81
C THR A 222 -0.23 -30.33 -18.84
N GLN A 223 0.23 -29.69 -17.76
CA GLN A 223 -0.66 -28.86 -16.93
C GLN A 223 -1.00 -27.57 -17.69
N TYR A 224 -2.20 -27.03 -17.50
CA TYR A 224 -2.53 -25.70 -18.02
C TYR A 224 -2.69 -24.68 -16.90
N THR A 225 -2.33 -23.44 -17.20
CA THR A 225 -2.64 -22.27 -16.39
C THR A 225 -3.09 -21.18 -17.34
N ILE A 226 -4.29 -20.64 -17.11
CA ILE A 226 -4.87 -19.61 -17.98
C ILE A 226 -5.63 -18.60 -17.13
N THR A 227 -5.46 -17.32 -17.43
CA THR A 227 -6.28 -16.26 -16.86
C THR A 227 -7.25 -15.78 -17.94
N HIS A 228 -8.54 -15.77 -17.62
CA HIS A 228 -9.59 -15.38 -18.55
C HIS A 228 -10.71 -14.62 -17.82
N ARG A 229 -11.63 -14.05 -18.60
CA ARG A 229 -12.74 -13.26 -18.11
C ARG A 229 -14.02 -14.10 -17.97
N LEU A 230 -14.75 -13.89 -16.89
CA LEU A 230 -16.14 -14.30 -16.74
C LEU A 230 -17.05 -13.12 -17.05
N LEU A 231 -18.17 -13.37 -17.73
CA LEU A 231 -19.23 -12.39 -17.96
C LEU A 231 -20.39 -12.69 -17.01
N MET A 232 -20.58 -11.81 -16.02
CA MET A 232 -21.63 -11.96 -15.02
C MET A 232 -23.00 -11.62 -15.61
N SER A 233 -24.06 -12.12 -14.96
CA SER A 233 -25.45 -11.92 -15.42
C SER A 233 -25.90 -10.45 -15.48
N ASP A 234 -25.27 -9.57 -14.70
CA ASP A 234 -25.51 -8.12 -14.70
C ASP A 234 -24.57 -7.33 -15.63
N GLY A 235 -23.72 -8.03 -16.40
CA GLY A 235 -22.76 -7.43 -17.34
C GLY A 235 -21.42 -7.06 -16.72
N ARG A 236 -21.19 -7.26 -15.41
CA ARG A 236 -19.85 -7.13 -14.82
C ARG A 236 -18.90 -8.17 -15.42
N VAL A 237 -17.60 -7.84 -15.42
CA VAL A 237 -16.54 -8.76 -15.81
C VAL A 237 -15.71 -9.12 -14.58
N LYS A 238 -15.54 -10.42 -14.32
CA LYS A 238 -14.57 -10.94 -13.36
C LYS A 238 -13.38 -11.55 -14.08
N TYR A 239 -12.24 -11.59 -13.41
CA TYR A 239 -11.04 -12.26 -13.91
C TYR A 239 -10.76 -13.48 -13.04
N VAL A 240 -10.63 -14.63 -13.68
CA VAL A 240 -10.29 -15.88 -12.99
C VAL A 240 -9.03 -16.49 -13.56
N THR A 241 -8.25 -17.13 -12.70
CA THR A 241 -7.12 -17.97 -13.11
C THR A 241 -7.47 -19.42 -12.89
N GLU A 242 -7.49 -20.18 -13.97
CA GLU A 242 -7.65 -21.62 -13.94
C GLU A 242 -6.32 -22.34 -13.99
N ARG A 243 -6.23 -23.43 -13.22
CA ARG A 243 -5.14 -24.38 -13.28
C ARG A 243 -5.71 -25.77 -13.30
N GLY A 244 -5.24 -26.63 -14.20
CA GLY A 244 -5.74 -27.99 -14.29
C GLY A 244 -4.70 -28.99 -14.76
N LYS A 245 -4.94 -30.24 -14.40
CA LYS A 245 -4.17 -31.40 -14.87
C LYS A 245 -5.11 -32.56 -15.19
N THR A 246 -4.70 -33.39 -16.14
CA THR A 246 -5.47 -34.57 -16.57
C THR A 246 -4.71 -35.84 -16.20
N THR A 247 -5.44 -36.85 -15.69
CA THR A 247 -4.94 -38.21 -15.51
C THR A 247 -5.38 -39.09 -16.67
N TYR A 248 -4.60 -40.14 -16.95
CA TYR A 248 -4.76 -40.99 -18.13
C TYR A 248 -4.71 -42.47 -17.70
N ASN A 249 -5.35 -43.35 -18.46
CA ASN A 249 -5.18 -44.80 -18.31
C ASN A 249 -3.84 -45.28 -18.90
N GLU A 250 -3.56 -46.58 -18.77
CA GLU A 250 -2.32 -47.19 -19.30
C GLU A 250 -2.17 -47.02 -20.82
N ASP A 251 -3.28 -47.02 -21.56
CA ASP A 251 -3.33 -46.82 -23.01
C ASP A 251 -3.21 -45.34 -23.44
N GLY A 252 -3.11 -44.42 -22.47
CA GLY A 252 -2.99 -42.99 -22.72
C GLY A 252 -4.29 -42.26 -23.03
N THR A 253 -5.44 -42.90 -22.84
CA THR A 253 -6.78 -42.29 -22.89
C THR A 253 -6.99 -41.40 -21.66
N PRO A 254 -7.47 -40.16 -21.80
CA PRO A 254 -7.71 -39.27 -20.67
C PRO A 254 -8.92 -39.75 -19.85
N LEU A 255 -8.79 -39.72 -18.52
CA LEU A 255 -9.80 -40.21 -17.57
C LEU A 255 -10.45 -39.06 -16.81
N LEU A 256 -9.64 -38.27 -16.10
CA LEU A 256 -10.13 -37.24 -15.19
C LEU A 256 -9.26 -35.99 -15.30
N SER A 257 -9.89 -34.87 -15.62
CA SER A 257 -9.29 -33.54 -15.48
C SER A 257 -9.71 -32.93 -14.15
N GLN A 258 -8.78 -32.38 -13.40
CA GLN A 258 -9.07 -31.73 -12.12
C GLN A 258 -8.20 -30.49 -11.93
N GLY A 259 -8.75 -29.51 -11.24
CA GLY A 259 -8.12 -28.21 -11.16
C GLY A 259 -8.77 -27.26 -10.19
N THR A 260 -8.32 -26.02 -10.28
CA THR A 260 -8.80 -24.91 -9.45
C THR A 260 -9.16 -23.72 -10.32
N VAL A 261 -10.16 -22.95 -9.90
CA VAL A 261 -10.46 -21.62 -10.42
C VAL A 261 -10.28 -20.62 -9.28
N GLN A 262 -9.44 -19.61 -9.46
CA GLN A 262 -9.23 -18.56 -8.48
C GLN A 262 -9.76 -17.22 -9.00
N ASP A 263 -10.60 -16.53 -8.23
CA ASP A 263 -10.97 -15.14 -8.52
C ASP A 263 -9.77 -14.22 -8.24
N VAL A 264 -9.27 -13.57 -9.29
CA VAL A 264 -8.13 -12.63 -9.23
C VAL A 264 -8.57 -11.20 -9.53
N THR A 265 -9.87 -10.92 -9.57
CA THR A 265 -10.43 -9.61 -9.95
C THR A 265 -9.92 -8.51 -9.05
N GLU A 266 -9.99 -8.69 -7.73
CA GLU A 266 -9.59 -7.66 -6.76
C GLU A 266 -8.07 -7.45 -6.74
N SER A 267 -7.28 -8.53 -6.79
CA SER A 267 -5.82 -8.42 -6.86
C SER A 267 -5.37 -7.65 -8.11
N ARG A 268 -5.99 -7.92 -9.27
CA ARG A 268 -5.71 -7.18 -10.50
C ARG A 268 -6.17 -5.73 -10.44
N ARG A 269 -7.29 -5.43 -9.77
CA ARG A 269 -7.76 -4.06 -9.57
C ARG A 269 -6.75 -3.26 -8.74
N ILE A 270 -6.30 -3.82 -7.62
CA ILE A 270 -5.30 -3.19 -6.75
C ILE A 270 -3.97 -3.00 -7.48
N GLU A 271 -3.50 -4.02 -8.21
CA GLU A 271 -2.27 -3.93 -9.00
C GLU A 271 -2.37 -2.83 -10.07
N LYS A 272 -3.53 -2.73 -10.75
CA LYS A 272 -3.78 -1.67 -11.73
C LYS A 272 -3.79 -0.29 -11.08
N GLU A 273 -4.52 -0.12 -9.97
CA GLU A 273 -4.57 1.14 -9.23
C GLU A 273 -3.17 1.58 -8.78
N LEU A 274 -2.36 0.65 -8.26
CA LEU A 274 -0.98 0.93 -7.89
C LEU A 274 -0.13 1.37 -9.08
N ASN A 275 -0.25 0.69 -10.22
CA ASN A 275 0.45 1.06 -11.44
C ASN A 275 0.01 2.44 -11.96
N ASP A 276 -1.29 2.77 -11.86
CA ASP A 276 -1.83 4.07 -12.23
C ASP A 276 -1.26 5.18 -11.30
N TYR A 277 -1.13 4.92 -9.99
CA TYR A 277 -0.46 5.85 -9.06
C TYR A 277 1.03 6.03 -9.37
N VAL A 278 1.75 4.94 -9.67
CA VAL A 278 3.18 5.01 -10.06
C VAL A 278 3.35 5.83 -11.34
N ALA A 279 2.51 5.61 -12.34
CA ALA A 279 2.52 6.38 -13.58
C ALA A 279 2.20 7.86 -13.33
N LEU A 280 1.22 8.16 -12.47
CA LEU A 280 0.89 9.54 -12.09
C LEU A 280 2.08 10.24 -11.41
N ILE A 281 2.77 9.58 -10.48
CA ILE A 281 3.94 10.14 -9.80
C ILE A 281 5.08 10.41 -10.78
N ASP A 282 5.37 9.46 -11.68
CA ASP A 282 6.38 9.62 -12.74
C ASP A 282 6.05 10.80 -13.66
N GLU A 283 4.75 11.01 -13.94
CA GLU A 283 4.26 12.12 -14.73
C GLU A 283 4.18 13.44 -13.95
N SER A 284 3.94 13.49 -12.64
CA SER A 284 3.66 14.77 -11.95
C SER A 284 4.79 15.27 -11.06
N VAL A 285 5.66 14.38 -10.57
CA VAL A 285 6.67 14.72 -9.56
C VAL A 285 8.07 14.64 -10.15
N ILE A 286 8.85 15.72 -10.01
CA ILE A 286 10.22 15.78 -10.51
C ILE A 286 11.12 14.94 -9.61
N THR A 287 11.30 13.67 -9.97
CA THR A 287 12.14 12.71 -9.25
C THR A 287 13.26 12.14 -10.10
N SER A 288 14.36 11.77 -9.44
CA SER A 288 15.45 11.01 -10.05
C SER A 288 16.18 10.20 -8.98
N SER A 289 16.76 9.07 -9.36
CA SER A 289 17.69 8.33 -8.52
C SER A 289 19.03 8.18 -9.21
N THR A 290 20.10 8.16 -8.43
CA THR A 290 21.48 7.96 -8.89
C THR A 290 22.13 6.79 -8.18
N ASP A 291 23.20 6.26 -8.77
CA ASP A 291 24.14 5.39 -8.07
C ASP A 291 24.99 6.18 -7.04
N LEU A 292 25.97 5.51 -6.42
CA LEU A 292 26.91 6.10 -5.47
C LEU A 292 27.85 7.16 -6.09
N ASN A 293 28.06 7.15 -7.41
CA ASN A 293 28.89 8.12 -8.12
C ASN A 293 28.10 9.37 -8.54
N GLY A 294 26.77 9.35 -8.36
CA GLY A 294 25.87 10.40 -8.81
C GLY A 294 25.46 10.25 -10.28
N ASP A 295 25.64 9.08 -10.88
CA ASP A 295 25.17 8.77 -12.22
C ASP A 295 23.71 8.36 -12.18
N ILE A 296 22.89 8.97 -13.03
CA ILE A 296 21.43 8.82 -13.00
C ILE A 296 21.04 7.41 -13.45
N ILE A 297 20.35 6.67 -12.59
CA ILE A 297 19.82 5.33 -12.87
C ILE A 297 18.31 5.36 -13.14
N TYR A 298 17.62 6.40 -12.66
CA TYR A 298 16.21 6.61 -12.89
C TYR A 298 15.90 8.11 -13.00
N ALA A 299 14.99 8.43 -13.91
CA ALA A 299 14.46 9.76 -14.14
C ALA A 299 12.96 9.64 -14.45
N SER A 300 12.15 10.40 -13.73
CA SER A 300 10.72 10.58 -14.02
C SER A 300 10.49 11.35 -15.32
N ASN A 301 9.32 11.18 -15.93
CA ASN A 301 8.89 11.97 -17.08
C ASN A 301 8.78 13.48 -16.73
N ALA A 302 8.37 13.82 -15.51
CA ALA A 302 8.40 15.19 -15.03
C ALA A 302 9.83 15.79 -15.01
N PHE A 303 10.84 15.02 -14.60
CA PHE A 303 12.23 15.46 -14.65
C PHE A 303 12.75 15.62 -16.09
N CYS A 304 12.36 14.73 -16.99
CA CYS A 304 12.68 14.85 -18.42
C CYS A 304 12.11 16.14 -19.02
N ARG A 305 10.84 16.46 -18.73
CA ARG A 305 10.18 17.67 -19.26
C ARG A 305 10.83 18.97 -18.79
N ILE A 306 11.08 19.13 -17.48
CA ILE A 306 11.66 20.39 -16.97
C ILE A 306 13.13 20.56 -17.41
N SER A 307 13.89 19.47 -17.47
CA SER A 307 15.29 19.51 -17.91
C SER A 307 15.44 19.55 -19.44
N LYS A 308 14.38 19.21 -20.17
CA LYS A 308 14.32 19.10 -21.64
C LYS A 308 15.29 18.05 -22.22
N TYR A 309 15.67 17.08 -21.40
CA TYR A 309 16.44 15.92 -21.81
C TYR A 309 15.53 14.71 -21.94
N ASP A 310 15.81 13.86 -22.92
CA ASP A 310 15.18 12.56 -23.01
C ASP A 310 15.76 11.61 -21.96
N LYS A 311 14.95 10.63 -21.53
CA LYS A 311 15.37 9.64 -20.53
C LYS A 311 16.64 8.90 -20.95
N SER A 312 16.74 8.52 -22.23
CA SER A 312 17.93 7.87 -22.81
C SER A 312 19.21 8.73 -22.76
N GLU A 313 19.08 10.05 -22.67
CA GLU A 313 20.20 10.98 -22.56
C GLU A 313 20.60 11.23 -21.10
N LEU A 314 19.66 11.08 -20.16
CA LEU A 314 19.89 11.23 -18.72
C LEU A 314 20.49 9.97 -18.09
N ILE A 315 19.96 8.79 -18.43
CA ILE A 315 20.39 7.53 -17.81
C ILE A 315 21.88 7.26 -18.11
N GLY A 316 22.63 6.97 -17.05
CA GLY A 316 24.08 6.75 -17.09
C GLY A 316 24.92 8.03 -17.18
N LYS A 317 24.30 9.22 -17.17
CA LYS A 317 25.03 10.49 -17.07
C LYS A 317 25.06 10.96 -15.63
N ASN A 318 26.16 11.62 -15.27
CA ASN A 318 26.28 12.24 -13.97
C ASN A 318 25.31 13.42 -13.82
N HIS A 319 24.70 13.54 -12.64
CA HIS A 319 23.68 14.56 -12.34
C HIS A 319 24.14 15.99 -12.61
N ARG A 320 25.46 16.24 -12.58
CA ARG A 320 26.07 17.53 -12.96
C ARG A 320 25.74 18.03 -14.37
N ILE A 321 25.19 17.20 -15.27
CA ILE A 321 24.81 17.59 -16.63
C ILE A 321 23.85 18.79 -16.69
N ILE A 322 22.96 18.93 -15.69
CA ILE A 322 22.01 20.05 -15.59
C ILE A 322 22.48 21.18 -14.68
N ARG A 323 23.70 21.11 -14.14
CA ARG A 323 24.22 22.12 -13.19
C ARG A 323 24.35 23.48 -13.87
N HIS A 324 23.82 24.52 -13.24
CA HIS A 324 24.05 25.89 -13.68
C HIS A 324 25.45 26.39 -13.27
N PRO A 325 26.21 27.08 -14.15
CA PRO A 325 27.54 27.62 -13.82
C PRO A 325 27.54 28.64 -12.66
N ASP A 326 26.52 29.49 -12.59
CA ASP A 326 26.39 30.51 -11.53
C ASP A 326 26.15 29.96 -10.11
N MET A 327 25.88 28.67 -9.95
CA MET A 327 25.63 28.11 -8.61
C MET A 327 26.92 28.06 -7.79
N PRO A 328 26.92 28.57 -6.53
CA PRO A 328 28.09 28.54 -5.66
C PRO A 328 28.64 27.12 -5.48
N ALA A 329 29.98 27.00 -5.45
CA ALA A 329 30.62 25.70 -5.25
C ALA A 329 30.34 25.14 -3.84
N GLU A 330 30.16 26.04 -2.88
CA GLU A 330 29.88 25.77 -1.47
C GLU A 330 28.59 24.97 -1.30
N THR A 331 27.53 25.28 -2.06
CA THR A 331 26.24 24.56 -2.01
C THR A 331 26.41 23.08 -2.32
N TYR A 332 27.24 22.73 -3.33
CA TYR A 332 27.48 21.34 -3.68
C TYR A 332 28.42 20.64 -2.71
N LYS A 333 29.38 21.37 -2.10
CA LYS A 333 30.21 20.82 -1.02
C LYS A 333 29.35 20.42 0.18
N GLU A 334 28.42 21.30 0.57
CA GLU A 334 27.46 21.03 1.63
C GLU A 334 26.59 19.80 1.30
N LEU A 335 25.99 19.78 0.10
CA LEU A 335 25.20 18.64 -0.39
C LEU A 335 25.93 17.31 -0.24
N TRP A 336 27.15 17.20 -0.79
CA TRP A 336 27.90 15.94 -0.73
C TRP A 336 28.36 15.60 0.69
N ASN A 337 28.67 16.60 1.51
CA ASN A 337 29.02 16.36 2.91
C ASN A 337 27.81 15.77 3.68
N THR A 338 26.61 16.32 3.50
CA THR A 338 25.39 15.80 4.14
C THR A 338 25.07 14.37 3.68
N LEU A 339 25.10 14.10 2.38
CA LEU A 339 24.75 12.80 1.81
C LEU A 339 25.75 11.68 2.15
N THR A 340 27.04 12.02 2.26
CA THR A 340 28.07 11.04 2.67
C THR A 340 27.93 10.63 4.13
N HIS A 341 27.42 11.52 4.99
CA HIS A 341 27.08 11.24 6.40
C HIS A 341 25.70 10.60 6.59
N ASN A 342 25.09 10.06 5.53
CA ASN A 342 23.78 9.40 5.56
C ASN A 342 22.62 10.32 5.98
N GLN A 343 22.75 11.63 5.78
CA GLN A 343 21.71 12.60 6.11
C GLN A 343 21.00 13.08 4.84
N THR A 344 19.76 13.55 4.99
CA THR A 344 19.00 14.19 3.93
C THR A 344 19.47 15.62 3.73
N TRP A 345 19.81 15.99 2.51
CA TRP A 345 20.09 17.36 2.13
C TRP A 345 18.85 18.02 1.55
N GLN A 346 18.67 19.32 1.80
CA GLN A 346 17.58 20.10 1.26
C GLN A 346 18.02 21.53 0.94
N GLY A 347 17.59 22.06 -0.20
CA GLY A 347 17.96 23.42 -0.61
C GLY A 347 17.50 23.81 -2.01
N GLU A 348 17.69 25.09 -2.34
CA GLU A 348 17.36 25.66 -3.65
C GLU A 348 18.54 25.51 -4.61
N ILE A 349 18.28 25.01 -5.83
CA ILE A 349 19.29 24.80 -6.87
C ILE A 349 18.81 25.44 -8.17
N LYS A 350 19.65 26.30 -8.76
CA LYS A 350 19.49 26.76 -10.15
C LYS A 350 20.10 25.73 -11.08
N ASN A 351 19.33 25.30 -12.08
CA ASN A 351 19.74 24.35 -13.11
C ASN A 351 19.64 24.97 -14.50
N LYS A 352 20.33 24.33 -15.46
CA LYS A 352 20.29 24.66 -16.89
C LYS A 352 19.74 23.47 -17.67
N ALA A 353 18.68 23.69 -18.42
CA ALA A 353 18.07 22.72 -19.31
C ALA A 353 18.90 22.52 -20.59
N LYS A 354 18.57 21.49 -21.37
CA LYS A 354 19.27 21.13 -22.63
C LYS A 354 19.35 22.28 -23.63
N ASP A 355 18.28 23.06 -23.76
CA ASP A 355 18.17 24.19 -24.69
C ASP A 355 18.84 25.48 -24.17
N GLY A 356 19.48 25.43 -22.99
CA GLY A 356 20.12 26.58 -22.36
C GLY A 356 19.22 27.40 -21.45
N SER A 357 17.90 27.14 -21.43
CA SER A 357 16.99 27.80 -20.47
C SER A 357 17.33 27.42 -19.03
N THR A 358 16.99 28.28 -18.07
CA THR A 358 17.30 28.07 -16.65
C THR A 358 16.03 27.88 -15.84
N TYR A 359 16.09 27.03 -14.83
CA TYR A 359 14.98 26.78 -13.92
C TYR A 359 15.50 26.59 -12.50
N TRP A 360 14.65 26.90 -11.53
CA TRP A 360 14.97 26.75 -10.11
C TRP A 360 14.16 25.61 -9.51
N VAL A 361 14.82 24.81 -8.67
CA VAL A 361 14.16 23.75 -7.91
C VAL A 361 14.48 23.87 -6.44
N TYR A 362 13.49 23.60 -5.60
CA TYR A 362 13.75 23.19 -4.23
C TYR A 362 13.89 21.67 -4.23
N ALA A 363 15.07 21.17 -3.85
CA ALA A 363 15.39 19.76 -3.92
C ALA A 363 15.56 19.18 -2.51
N VAL A 364 14.99 17.99 -2.30
CA VAL A 364 15.24 17.14 -1.14
C VAL A 364 15.91 15.86 -1.64
N ILE A 365 17.10 15.58 -1.13
CA ILE A 365 17.95 14.48 -1.60
C ILE A 365 18.33 13.60 -0.41
N SER A 366 18.03 12.32 -0.50
CA SER A 366 18.27 11.34 0.56
C SER A 366 19.08 10.15 0.04
N PRO A 367 19.96 9.56 0.89
CA PRO A 367 20.59 8.28 0.58
C PRO A 367 19.54 7.16 0.51
N ASP A 368 19.71 6.26 -0.45
CA ASP A 368 18.89 5.06 -0.66
C ASP A 368 19.67 3.81 -0.22
N PHE A 369 18.99 2.86 0.42
CA PHE A 369 19.61 1.68 1.04
C PHE A 369 18.97 0.39 0.49
N ASP A 370 19.75 -0.68 0.40
CA ASP A 370 19.23 -2.02 0.11
C ASP A 370 18.64 -2.70 1.37
N ASP A 371 18.02 -3.86 1.19
CA ASP A 371 17.41 -4.65 2.28
C ASP A 371 18.41 -5.08 3.36
N ASN A 372 19.72 -5.04 3.06
CA ASN A 372 20.80 -5.37 4.00
C ASN A 372 21.35 -4.12 4.72
N GLY A 373 20.79 -2.93 4.45
CA GLY A 373 21.22 -1.66 5.03
C GLY A 373 22.46 -1.03 4.39
N ASN A 374 22.94 -1.54 3.24
CA ASN A 374 24.03 -0.93 2.50
C ASN A 374 23.50 0.20 1.62
N LYS A 375 24.24 1.32 1.58
CA LYS A 375 23.90 2.44 0.70
C LYS A 375 24.05 2.03 -0.76
N ARG A 376 23.00 2.20 -1.56
CA ARG A 376 22.95 1.89 -2.99
C ARG A 376 23.11 3.12 -3.87
N GLY A 377 22.70 4.28 -3.38
CA GLY A 377 22.69 5.51 -4.17
C GLY A 377 21.97 6.65 -3.48
N TYR A 378 21.38 7.53 -4.28
CA TYR A 378 20.66 8.72 -3.79
C TYR A 378 19.36 8.91 -4.56
N THR A 379 18.29 9.27 -3.87
CA THR A 379 17.00 9.61 -4.46
C THR A 379 16.69 11.07 -4.17
N ALA A 380 16.24 11.78 -5.20
CA ALA A 380 15.92 13.20 -5.13
C ALA A 380 14.48 13.46 -5.56
N ILE A 381 13.77 14.26 -4.77
CA ILE A 381 12.46 14.82 -5.10
C ILE A 381 12.63 16.33 -5.20
N ARG A 382 12.00 16.94 -6.20
CA ARG A 382 12.16 18.36 -6.52
C ARG A 382 10.81 19.01 -6.73
N GLN A 383 10.70 20.24 -6.23
CA GLN A 383 9.62 21.16 -6.55
C GLN A 383 10.16 22.25 -7.47
N ASP A 384 9.47 22.52 -8.58
CA ASP A 384 9.76 23.69 -9.40
C ASP A 384 9.37 24.97 -8.64
N ILE A 385 10.33 25.87 -8.47
CA ILE A 385 10.14 27.17 -7.81
C ILE A 385 10.53 28.33 -8.74
N THR A 386 10.60 28.08 -10.04
CA THR A 386 11.02 29.07 -11.05
C THR A 386 10.10 30.30 -11.02
N ASP A 387 8.78 30.09 -10.98
CA ASP A 387 7.80 31.18 -10.91
C ASP A 387 7.90 31.96 -9.59
N LYS A 388 8.16 31.26 -8.47
CA LYS A 388 8.43 31.89 -7.17
C LYS A 388 9.65 32.80 -7.26
N LYS A 389 10.74 32.34 -7.88
CA LYS A 389 11.96 33.14 -8.07
C LYS A 389 11.76 34.33 -8.99
N HIS A 390 11.02 34.18 -10.09
CA HIS A 390 10.67 35.31 -10.94
C HIS A 390 9.79 36.34 -10.21
N ALA A 391 8.84 35.89 -9.38
CA ALA A 391 8.02 36.79 -8.58
C ALA A 391 8.84 37.54 -7.51
N GLU A 392 9.78 36.86 -6.84
CA GLU A 392 10.72 37.49 -5.91
C GLU A 392 11.56 38.56 -6.61
N GLU A 393 12.10 38.28 -7.80
CA GLU A 393 12.89 39.23 -8.58
C GLU A 393 12.05 40.45 -9.03
N LEU A 394 10.82 40.21 -9.52
CA LEU A 394 9.90 41.29 -9.89
C LEU A 394 9.44 42.13 -8.70
N ALA A 395 9.42 41.56 -7.49
CA ALA A 395 9.05 42.28 -6.28
C ALA A 395 10.14 43.26 -5.82
N ILE A 396 11.40 43.05 -6.20
CA ILE A 396 12.55 43.87 -5.77
C ILE A 396 13.15 44.72 -6.91
N THR A 397 12.69 44.56 -8.15
CA THR A 397 13.19 45.30 -9.32
C THR A 397 12.14 46.26 -9.89
N ASP A 398 12.59 47.37 -10.47
CA ASP A 398 11.76 48.29 -11.24
C ASP A 398 11.54 47.75 -12.65
N ARG A 399 10.27 47.57 -13.04
CA ARG A 399 9.90 46.93 -14.32
C ARG A 399 10.39 47.67 -15.56
N LEU A 400 10.58 48.99 -15.47
CA LEU A 400 11.01 49.79 -16.61
C LEU A 400 12.52 49.68 -16.85
N THR A 401 13.30 49.85 -15.78
CA THR A 401 14.75 50.04 -15.84
C THR A 401 15.55 48.77 -15.54
N GLY A 402 14.93 47.79 -14.88
CA GLY A 402 15.58 46.57 -14.42
C GLY A 402 16.59 46.78 -13.28
N LEU A 403 16.68 48.00 -12.72
CA LEU A 403 17.40 48.24 -11.46
C LEU A 403 16.54 47.83 -10.26
N TYR A 404 17.09 47.91 -9.05
CA TYR A 404 16.28 47.72 -7.85
C TYR A 404 15.18 48.77 -7.74
N ASN A 405 14.02 48.37 -7.22
CA ASN A 405 12.95 49.32 -6.93
C ASN A 405 13.14 49.96 -5.55
N ARG A 406 12.31 50.95 -5.25
CA ARG A 406 12.33 51.66 -3.96
C ARG A 406 12.29 50.74 -2.75
N LEU A 407 11.38 49.75 -2.74
CA LEU A 407 11.26 48.80 -1.63
C LEU A 407 12.60 48.13 -1.31
N LYS A 408 13.32 47.68 -2.35
CA LYS A 408 14.61 47.03 -2.16
C LYS A 408 15.71 48.02 -1.74
N LEU A 409 15.67 49.25 -2.23
CA LEU A 409 16.62 50.28 -1.84
C LEU A 409 16.45 50.67 -0.37
N ASP A 410 15.21 50.83 0.11
CA ASP A 410 14.89 51.11 1.52
C ASP A 410 15.42 49.98 2.44
N GLU A 411 15.23 48.72 2.03
CA GLU A 411 15.75 47.54 2.76
C GLU A 411 17.28 47.54 2.85
N VAL A 412 17.96 47.78 1.72
CA VAL A 412 19.43 47.79 1.65
C VAL A 412 19.99 48.99 2.44
N LEU A 413 19.39 50.17 2.31
CA LEU A 413 19.84 51.37 3.01
C LEU A 413 19.77 51.18 4.52
N ASN A 414 18.64 50.66 5.03
CA ASN A 414 18.47 50.34 6.45
C ASN A 414 19.52 49.33 6.95
N TYR A 415 19.79 48.30 6.15
CA TYR A 415 20.82 47.32 6.47
C TYR A 415 22.21 47.96 6.57
N GLU A 416 22.59 48.78 5.58
CA GLU A 416 23.92 49.42 5.54
C GLU A 416 24.09 50.47 6.65
N ILE A 417 23.05 51.23 6.99
CA ILE A 417 23.05 52.15 8.14
C ILE A 417 23.35 51.39 9.44
N ALA A 418 22.73 50.22 9.63
CA ALA A 418 22.97 49.37 10.79
C ALA A 418 24.40 48.79 10.81
N GLN A 419 24.96 48.43 9.65
CA GLN A 419 26.36 47.98 9.53
C GLN A 419 27.33 49.12 9.88
N THR A 420 27.16 50.28 9.27
CA THR A 420 27.99 51.48 9.52
C THR A 420 27.95 51.89 10.98
N SER A 421 26.77 51.93 11.60
CA SER A 421 26.63 52.28 13.02
C SER A 421 27.35 51.30 13.96
N ARG A 422 27.54 50.05 13.52
CA ARG A 422 28.19 48.99 14.31
C ARG A 422 29.69 48.91 14.10
N TYR A 423 30.15 49.10 12.87
CA TYR A 423 31.54 48.86 12.45
C TYR A 423 32.33 50.13 12.15
N ASP A 424 31.71 51.30 12.28
CA ASP A 424 32.33 52.62 12.03
C ASP A 424 32.94 52.71 10.61
N THR A 425 32.20 52.21 9.62
CA THR A 425 32.57 52.23 8.20
C THR A 425 31.81 53.33 7.46
N PRO A 426 32.46 54.10 6.56
CA PRO A 426 31.78 55.20 5.88
C PRO A 426 30.69 54.67 4.92
N LEU A 427 29.57 55.38 4.85
CA LEU A 427 28.44 55.06 3.95
C LEU A 427 27.99 56.35 3.29
N SER A 428 27.82 56.33 1.98
CA SER A 428 27.31 57.47 1.23
C SER A 428 26.16 57.07 0.30
N ILE A 429 25.32 58.04 -0.03
CA ILE A 429 24.27 57.89 -1.04
C ILE A 429 24.40 58.97 -2.11
N ILE A 430 23.91 58.65 -3.31
CA ILE A 430 23.77 59.58 -4.43
C ILE A 430 22.31 59.53 -4.90
N ILE A 431 21.61 60.66 -4.84
CA ILE A 431 20.32 60.85 -5.50
C ILE A 431 20.56 61.54 -6.84
N ILE A 432 19.99 60.99 -7.90
CA ILE A 432 20.20 61.42 -9.28
C ILE A 432 18.85 61.75 -9.90
N ASP A 433 18.75 62.92 -10.53
CA ASP A 433 17.56 63.34 -11.27
C ASP A 433 17.95 63.74 -12.69
N VAL A 434 17.21 63.22 -13.68
CA VAL A 434 17.45 63.53 -15.09
C VAL A 434 16.93 64.93 -15.40
N ASP A 435 17.83 65.83 -15.79
CA ASP A 435 17.50 67.23 -15.99
C ASP A 435 16.47 67.41 -17.11
N HIS A 436 15.43 68.20 -16.82
CA HIS A 436 14.37 68.52 -17.76
C HIS A 436 13.66 67.28 -18.35
N PHE A 437 13.59 66.18 -17.61
CA PHE A 437 12.93 64.95 -18.08
C PHE A 437 11.46 65.17 -18.46
N LYS A 438 10.74 66.02 -17.72
CA LYS A 438 9.38 66.43 -18.09
C LYS A 438 9.29 66.99 -19.51
N ASN A 439 10.26 67.80 -19.95
CA ASN A 439 10.28 68.33 -21.32
C ASN A 439 10.46 67.22 -22.36
N VAL A 440 11.18 66.14 -22.01
CA VAL A 440 11.32 64.97 -22.89
C VAL A 440 9.95 64.31 -23.09
N ASN A 441 9.22 64.07 -22.00
CA ASN A 441 7.87 63.50 -22.07
C ASN A 441 6.89 64.40 -22.82
N ASP A 442 6.91 65.70 -22.54
CA ASP A 442 5.99 66.66 -23.15
C ASP A 442 6.25 66.83 -24.66
N THR A 443 7.50 66.68 -25.10
CA THR A 443 7.91 66.90 -26.51
C THR A 443 7.85 65.62 -27.35
N TYR A 444 8.32 64.49 -26.79
CA TYR A 444 8.52 63.24 -27.53
C TYR A 444 7.60 62.10 -27.09
N GLY A 445 6.82 62.32 -26.02
CA GLY A 445 5.91 61.33 -25.46
C GLY A 445 6.58 60.40 -24.44
N HIS A 446 5.73 59.75 -23.63
CA HIS A 446 6.18 58.88 -22.54
C HIS A 446 7.05 57.70 -22.99
N GLN A 447 6.82 57.15 -24.19
CA GLN A 447 7.64 56.04 -24.71
C GLN A 447 9.12 56.45 -24.90
N THR A 448 9.37 57.70 -25.28
CA THR A 448 10.73 58.23 -25.41
C THR A 448 11.35 58.53 -24.06
N GLY A 449 10.57 59.07 -23.10
CA GLY A 449 11.04 59.19 -21.71
C GLY A 449 11.45 57.85 -21.11
N ASP A 450 10.65 56.81 -21.34
CA ASP A 450 10.94 55.45 -20.91
C ASP A 450 12.26 54.90 -21.49
N MET A 451 12.56 55.21 -22.75
CA MET A 451 13.85 54.85 -23.37
C MET A 451 15.02 55.56 -22.69
N VAL A 452 14.89 56.86 -22.41
CA VAL A 452 15.93 57.63 -21.70
C VAL A 452 16.19 57.04 -20.32
N LEU A 453 15.15 56.69 -19.56
CA LEU A 453 15.32 56.08 -18.22
C LEU A 453 16.03 54.73 -18.29
N LYS A 454 15.77 53.92 -19.32
CA LYS A 454 16.48 52.65 -19.55
C LYS A 454 17.95 52.87 -19.87
N GLU A 455 18.26 53.84 -20.72
CA GLU A 455 19.64 54.19 -21.09
C GLU A 455 20.41 54.74 -19.88
N VAL A 456 19.79 55.63 -19.09
CA VAL A 456 20.38 56.09 -17.81
C VAL A 456 20.65 54.92 -16.87
N ALA A 457 19.69 54.01 -16.69
CA ALA A 457 19.85 52.84 -15.84
C ALA A 457 21.03 51.94 -16.26
N GLN A 458 21.26 51.79 -17.57
CA GLN A 458 22.43 51.07 -18.08
C GLN A 458 23.74 51.79 -17.73
N ILE A 459 23.77 53.11 -17.85
CA ILE A 459 24.93 53.92 -17.45
C ILE A 459 25.23 53.73 -15.97
N LEU A 460 24.22 53.83 -15.10
CA LEU A 460 24.38 53.62 -13.65
C LEU A 460 24.98 52.25 -13.37
N ARG A 461 24.40 51.18 -13.95
CA ARG A 461 24.89 49.81 -13.79
C ARG A 461 26.35 49.64 -14.24
N SER A 462 26.77 50.34 -15.28
CA SER A 462 28.16 50.28 -15.79
C SER A 462 29.16 51.08 -14.94
N CYS A 463 28.70 52.11 -14.25
CA CYS A 463 29.52 52.99 -13.43
C CYS A 463 29.65 52.53 -11.98
N SER A 464 28.70 51.73 -11.50
CA SER A 464 28.66 51.15 -10.15
C SER A 464 29.53 49.90 -10.00
N ARG A 465 30.14 49.73 -8.82
CA ARG A 465 30.87 48.52 -8.42
C ARG A 465 29.90 47.43 -8.00
N LYS A 466 30.39 46.19 -7.88
CA LYS A 466 29.59 45.05 -7.40
C LYS A 466 29.09 45.24 -5.95
N SER A 467 29.78 46.05 -5.14
CA SER A 467 29.38 46.43 -3.78
C SER A 467 28.27 47.48 -3.75
N ASP A 468 28.05 48.20 -4.83
CA ASP A 468 27.18 49.38 -4.86
C ASP A 468 25.78 48.94 -5.29
N THR A 469 24.76 49.51 -4.66
CA THR A 469 23.37 49.18 -4.97
C THR A 469 22.74 50.33 -5.72
N SER A 470 22.34 50.11 -6.97
CA SER A 470 21.65 51.10 -7.81
C SER A 470 20.19 50.73 -8.00
N GLY A 471 19.31 51.73 -7.89
CA GLY A 471 17.88 51.54 -8.06
C GLY A 471 17.15 52.79 -8.52
N ARG A 472 15.94 52.58 -9.04
CA ARG A 472 15.02 53.68 -9.38
C ARG A 472 14.15 53.97 -8.16
N TRP A 473 14.32 55.17 -7.61
CA TRP A 473 13.67 55.59 -6.37
C TRP A 473 12.22 56.05 -6.61
N GLY A 474 11.98 56.72 -7.75
CA GLY A 474 10.62 57.07 -8.19
C GLY A 474 10.65 58.03 -9.39
N GLY A 475 9.69 57.93 -10.31
CA GLY A 475 9.61 58.84 -11.45
C GLY A 475 10.90 58.88 -12.28
N GLU A 476 11.58 60.02 -12.32
CA GLU A 476 12.87 60.23 -12.99
C GLU A 476 14.09 60.19 -12.05
N GLU A 477 13.87 59.82 -10.79
CA GLU A 477 14.88 59.80 -9.73
C GLU A 477 15.48 58.40 -9.52
N PHE A 478 16.80 58.36 -9.35
CA PHE A 478 17.57 57.16 -9.05
C PHE A 478 18.34 57.35 -7.74
N LEU A 479 18.56 56.25 -7.02
CA LEU A 479 19.41 56.22 -5.83
C LEU A 479 20.55 55.22 -6.05
N ILE A 480 21.75 55.61 -5.63
CA ILE A 480 22.89 54.70 -5.48
C ILE A 480 23.35 54.71 -4.02
N ILE A 481 23.44 53.52 -3.43
CA ILE A 481 23.98 53.28 -2.09
C ILE A 481 25.41 52.80 -2.24
N LEU A 482 26.35 53.45 -1.55
CA LEU A 482 27.79 53.22 -1.63
C LEU A 482 28.35 52.80 -0.27
N PRO A 483 28.32 51.50 0.07
CA PRO A 483 28.95 51.01 1.30
C PRO A 483 30.46 51.26 1.29
N ASN A 484 31.04 51.47 2.47
CA ASN A 484 32.49 51.69 2.66
C ASN A 484 33.04 52.85 1.82
N THR A 485 32.24 53.89 1.58
CA THR A 485 32.61 55.05 0.76
C THR A 485 32.29 56.34 1.51
N ASN A 486 33.30 57.20 1.68
CA ASN A 486 33.16 58.51 2.31
C ASN A 486 32.69 59.57 1.30
N LEU A 487 32.42 60.79 1.78
CA LEU A 487 31.89 61.87 0.95
C LEU A 487 32.77 62.17 -0.27
N THR A 488 34.09 62.24 -0.11
CA THR A 488 35.01 62.52 -1.22
C THR A 488 34.93 61.45 -2.30
N GLY A 489 34.95 60.17 -1.93
CA GLY A 489 34.83 59.07 -2.89
C GLY A 489 33.44 59.01 -3.55
N ALA A 490 32.39 59.38 -2.81
CA ALA A 490 31.04 59.46 -3.34
C ALA A 490 30.87 60.61 -4.36
N LEU A 491 31.49 61.77 -4.10
CA LEU A 491 31.53 62.90 -5.05
C LEU A 491 32.27 62.53 -6.34
N GLU A 492 33.40 61.82 -6.25
CA GLU A 492 34.12 61.31 -7.42
C GLU A 492 33.28 60.33 -8.24
N ALA A 493 32.58 59.40 -7.57
CA ALA A 493 31.69 58.45 -8.21
C ALA A 493 30.50 59.15 -8.90
N ALA A 494 29.89 60.13 -8.21
CA ALA A 494 28.82 60.94 -8.75
C ALA A 494 29.27 61.74 -9.98
N GLU A 495 30.46 62.34 -9.96
CA GLU A 495 30.95 63.13 -11.09
C GLU A 495 31.27 62.26 -12.30
N LYS A 496 31.77 61.04 -12.07
CA LYS A 496 31.93 60.03 -13.12
C LYS A 496 30.59 59.66 -13.77
N ILE A 497 29.54 59.46 -12.96
CA ILE A 497 28.20 59.16 -13.47
C ILE A 497 27.63 60.34 -14.25
N ARG A 498 27.71 61.56 -13.70
CA ARG A 498 27.24 62.80 -14.35
C ARG A 498 27.88 62.96 -15.73
N THR A 499 29.21 62.83 -15.78
CA THR A 499 29.99 62.93 -17.02
C THR A 499 29.62 61.83 -18.01
N ALA A 500 29.33 60.61 -17.53
CA ALA A 500 28.91 59.51 -18.39
C ALA A 500 27.51 59.77 -19.00
N ILE A 501 26.58 60.33 -18.23
CA ILE A 501 25.25 60.73 -18.71
C ILE A 501 25.37 61.86 -19.74
N GLU A 502 26.11 62.92 -19.43
CA GLU A 502 26.32 64.08 -20.31
C GLU A 502 26.89 63.70 -21.68
N ASN A 503 27.86 62.78 -21.68
CA ASN A 503 28.53 62.33 -22.91
C ASN A 503 27.79 61.20 -23.63
N TYR A 504 26.69 60.67 -23.07
CA TYR A 504 25.94 59.59 -23.69
C TYR A 504 25.05 60.12 -24.84
N PRO A 505 25.14 59.54 -26.05
CA PRO A 505 24.31 59.96 -27.18
C PRO A 505 22.93 59.29 -27.09
N PHE A 506 21.97 59.92 -26.41
CA PHE A 506 20.59 59.42 -26.38
C PHE A 506 19.95 59.55 -27.77
N SER A 507 19.66 58.41 -28.40
CA SER A 507 19.39 58.27 -29.83
C SER A 507 18.28 59.16 -30.38
N VAL A 508 17.28 59.50 -29.56
CA VAL A 508 16.07 60.25 -29.97
C VAL A 508 16.06 61.70 -29.50
N VAL A 509 16.70 61.98 -28.37
CA VAL A 509 16.53 63.25 -27.64
C VAL A 509 17.80 64.10 -27.56
N GLY A 510 18.90 63.63 -28.16
CA GLY A 510 20.21 64.28 -28.10
C GLY A 510 20.83 64.19 -26.71
N GLN A 511 21.79 65.07 -26.41
CA GLN A 511 22.43 65.07 -25.10
C GLN A 511 21.43 65.35 -23.97
N LYS A 512 21.63 64.64 -22.85
CA LYS A 512 20.92 64.86 -21.58
C LYS A 512 21.93 64.96 -20.46
N THR A 513 21.53 65.68 -19.43
CA THR A 513 22.33 65.89 -18.23
C THR A 513 21.55 65.39 -17.02
N ALA A 514 22.25 65.24 -15.90
CA ALA A 514 21.61 64.91 -14.63
C ALA A 514 22.17 65.83 -13.55
N SER A 515 21.30 66.14 -12.57
CA SER A 515 21.69 66.78 -11.32
C SER A 515 21.85 65.69 -10.26
N LEU A 516 22.91 65.76 -9.45
CA LEU A 516 23.21 64.75 -8.45
C LEU A 516 23.40 65.39 -7.07
N GLY A 517 22.71 64.87 -6.08
CA GLY A 517 22.89 65.19 -4.67
C GLY A 517 23.59 64.05 -3.94
N VAL A 518 24.65 64.35 -3.21
CA VAL A 518 25.47 63.38 -2.49
C VAL A 518 25.41 63.67 -1.00
N SER A 519 25.32 62.63 -0.17
CA SER A 519 25.50 62.77 1.27
C SER A 519 26.27 61.58 1.82
N GLU A 520 27.12 61.82 2.82
CA GLU A 520 27.74 60.79 3.67
C GLU A 520 26.95 60.69 4.98
N PHE A 521 26.71 59.47 5.46
CA PHE A 521 25.99 59.18 6.70
C PHE A 521 26.78 59.67 7.91
N LEU A 522 26.13 60.42 8.81
CA LEU A 522 26.76 61.01 9.98
C LEU A 522 26.48 60.17 11.25
N ALA A 523 27.38 60.24 12.23
CA ALA A 523 27.20 59.55 13.49
C ALA A 523 25.93 60.01 14.22
N ASN A 524 25.09 59.06 14.63
CA ASN A 524 23.77 59.27 15.28
C ASN A 524 22.71 59.94 14.38
N GLU A 525 22.90 59.93 13.07
CA GLU A 525 21.90 60.36 12.12
C GLU A 525 20.84 59.28 11.89
N ASN A 526 19.60 59.67 11.56
CA ASN A 526 18.55 58.74 11.15
C ASN A 526 18.40 58.71 9.62
N GLU A 527 17.75 57.66 9.09
CA GLU A 527 17.54 57.46 7.65
C GLU A 527 16.91 58.68 6.97
N ASP A 528 15.86 59.26 7.55
CA ASP A 528 15.13 60.40 6.98
C ASP A 528 16.06 61.62 6.79
N SER A 529 16.82 61.98 7.83
CA SER A 529 17.76 63.11 7.76
C SER A 529 18.92 62.86 6.79
N PHE A 530 19.35 61.60 6.65
CA PHE A 530 20.40 61.22 5.72
C PHE A 530 19.97 61.42 4.26
N ILE A 531 18.76 60.96 3.93
CA ILE A 531 18.13 61.14 2.61
C ILE A 531 17.83 62.63 2.38
N GLU A 532 17.30 63.34 3.38
CA GLU A 532 16.95 64.76 3.27
C GLU A 532 18.17 65.61 2.91
N ARG A 533 19.36 65.32 3.45
CA ARG A 533 20.59 66.05 3.06
C ARG A 533 20.98 65.81 1.60
N ALA A 534 20.86 64.57 1.10
CA ALA A 534 21.11 64.29 -0.31
C ALA A 534 20.07 64.98 -1.20
N ASP A 535 18.80 65.03 -0.80
CA ASP A 535 17.74 65.72 -1.53
C ASP A 535 17.94 67.24 -1.56
N GLN A 536 18.33 67.83 -0.42
CA GLN A 536 18.72 69.25 -0.35
C GLN A 536 19.94 69.55 -1.24
N ALA A 537 20.92 68.65 -1.29
CA ALA A 537 22.06 68.78 -2.19
C ALA A 537 21.63 68.69 -3.67
N LEU A 538 20.73 67.77 -4.01
CA LEU A 538 20.14 67.65 -5.34
C LEU A 538 19.36 68.92 -5.72
N TYR A 539 18.58 69.49 -4.80
CA TYR A 539 17.88 70.75 -5.02
C TYR A 539 18.85 71.91 -5.27
N ARG A 540 19.96 71.98 -4.52
CA ARG A 540 21.04 72.94 -4.78
C ARG A 540 21.64 72.73 -6.17
N ALA A 541 21.89 71.49 -6.59
CA ALA A 541 22.37 71.18 -7.93
C ALA A 541 21.39 71.66 -9.03
N LYS A 542 20.09 71.41 -8.84
CA LYS A 542 19.04 71.85 -9.79
C LYS A 542 18.93 73.38 -9.86
N SER A 543 18.99 74.07 -8.73
CA SER A 543 18.88 75.53 -8.64
C SER A 543 20.15 76.27 -9.09
N GLY A 544 21.32 75.66 -8.93
CA GLY A 544 22.62 76.21 -9.30
C GLY A 544 22.99 76.09 -10.78
N GLY A 545 22.04 75.74 -11.66
CA GLY A 545 22.28 75.63 -13.11
C GLY A 545 22.18 74.22 -13.69
N ARG A 546 21.84 73.20 -12.88
CA ARG A 546 21.76 71.78 -13.27
C ARG A 546 23.11 71.21 -13.75
N ASN A 547 23.12 69.97 -14.25
CA ASN A 547 24.32 69.30 -14.76
C ASN A 547 25.53 69.41 -13.81
N GLN A 548 25.33 69.15 -12.52
CA GLN A 548 26.38 69.25 -11.51
C GLN A 548 26.15 68.28 -10.36
N VAL A 549 27.23 67.99 -9.64
CA VAL A 549 27.23 67.22 -8.40
C VAL A 549 27.35 68.19 -7.23
N VAL A 550 26.49 68.04 -6.22
CA VAL A 550 26.56 68.80 -4.97
C VAL A 550 26.55 67.83 -3.79
N GLY A 551 27.41 68.09 -2.80
CA GLY A 551 27.48 67.36 -1.52
C GLY A 551 26.91 68.14 -0.35
#